data_AF-A0A8E2UC00-F1
#
_entry.id   AF-A0A8E2UC00-F1
#
_cell.length_a   1.000
_cell.length_b   1.000
_cell.length_c   1.000
_cell.angle_alpha   90.00
_cell.angle_beta   90.00
_cell.angle_gamma   90.00
#
_symmetry.space_group_name_H-M   'P 1'
#
loop_
_entity.id
_entity.type
_entity.pdbx_description
1 polymer ?
#
loop_
_entity_poly.entity_id
_entity_poly.type
_entity_poly.pdbx_seq_one_letter_code
_entity_poly.pdbx_strand_id
1 'polypeptide(L)'
;MDISTLVSVEGHLFTRDLARRVRWVAAQVRSRGFTLKITEGYRPVGVPADQYVLVESKTSTGGSNQWFQWGRMNRGETPEAAYPGTSPHGRGEAVDWDTNNMAVRSEYMRLAGLGQTIASESWHAAIVGPPLVNIPEEGGFLMALTDAEQNKLKSDVVAIKKITGFRLLRNEQTGETYAVNPIAGGYWHIPSPAALSSLNMLGIIPGADAIETVHKDNLAWMFSVYRELGTPE
;
A
#
# COMPACT_ATOMS: atom_id res chain seq x y z
N MET A 1 11.81 0.48 19.98
CA MET A 1 11.45 0.36 18.55
C MET A 1 11.62 1.71 17.90
N ASP A 2 12.27 1.78 16.75
CA ASP A 2 12.34 3.00 15.97
C ASP A 2 11.10 3.12 15.09
N ILE A 3 10.26 4.12 15.37
CA ILE A 3 9.00 4.38 14.65
C ILE A 3 9.27 4.68 13.18
N SER A 4 10.45 5.22 12.84
CA SER A 4 10.84 5.55 11.46
C SER A 4 10.91 4.34 10.52
N THR A 5 10.97 3.13 11.10
CA THR A 5 11.02 1.86 10.35
C THR A 5 9.62 1.31 10.01
N LEU A 6 8.57 1.89 10.58
CA LEU A 6 7.19 1.49 10.33
C LEU A 6 6.67 2.06 9.00
N VAL A 7 5.77 1.32 8.38
CA VAL A 7 5.18 1.62 7.08
C VAL A 7 3.71 1.98 7.26
N SER A 8 3.29 3.09 6.65
CA SER A 8 1.90 3.55 6.68
C SER A 8 1.02 2.75 5.72
N VAL A 9 -0.15 2.32 6.20
CA VAL A 9 -1.26 1.75 5.42
C VAL A 9 -2.53 2.47 5.86
N GLU A 10 -3.15 3.24 4.97
CA GLU A 10 -4.40 3.99 5.25
C GLU A 10 -4.30 4.87 6.51
N GLY A 11 -3.13 5.47 6.76
CA GLY A 11 -2.89 6.32 7.92
C GLY A 11 -2.46 5.59 9.20
N HIS A 12 -2.42 4.25 9.20
CA HIS A 12 -1.96 3.44 10.32
C HIS A 12 -0.57 2.86 10.08
N LEU A 13 0.28 2.84 11.12
CA LEU A 13 1.67 2.39 11.01
C LEU A 13 1.81 0.92 11.41
N PHE A 14 2.61 0.16 10.67
CA PHE A 14 2.87 -1.26 10.92
C PHE A 14 4.33 -1.61 10.62
N THR A 15 4.81 -2.76 11.13
CA THR A 15 6.05 -3.35 10.63
C THR A 15 5.93 -3.62 9.13
N ARG A 16 7.05 -3.61 8.39
CA ARG A 16 7.05 -3.80 6.93
C ARG A 16 6.31 -5.07 6.49
N ASP A 17 6.55 -6.20 7.16
CA ASP A 17 5.90 -7.47 6.81
C ASP A 17 4.39 -7.44 7.09
N LEU A 18 3.97 -6.89 8.24
CA LEU A 18 2.54 -6.76 8.53
C LEU A 18 1.86 -5.78 7.58
N ALA A 19 2.48 -4.63 7.28
CA ALA A 19 1.94 -3.64 6.33
C ALA A 19 1.64 -4.29 4.96
N ARG A 20 2.59 -5.10 4.47
CA ARG A 20 2.45 -5.82 3.20
C ARG A 20 1.25 -6.78 3.22
N ARG A 21 1.08 -7.56 4.30
CA ARG A 21 -0.02 -8.52 4.45
C ARG A 21 -1.37 -7.82 4.63
N VAL A 22 -1.43 -6.78 5.46
CA VAL A 22 -2.65 -5.98 5.71
C VAL A 22 -3.16 -5.34 4.41
N ARG A 23 -2.26 -4.71 3.63
CA ARG A 23 -2.61 -4.16 2.31
C ARG A 23 -3.20 -5.22 1.39
N TRP A 24 -2.57 -6.39 1.34
CA TRP A 24 -3.04 -7.47 0.49
C TRP A 24 -4.44 -7.95 0.91
N VAL A 25 -4.67 -8.20 2.21
CA VAL A 25 -5.98 -8.59 2.73
C VAL A 25 -7.04 -7.55 2.41
N ALA A 26 -6.78 -6.27 2.69
CA ALA A 26 -7.70 -5.18 2.41
C ALA A 26 -8.11 -5.16 0.93
N ALA A 27 -7.14 -5.30 0.03
CA ALA A 27 -7.40 -5.30 -1.40
C ALA A 27 -8.18 -6.52 -1.88
N GLN A 28 -7.89 -7.71 -1.34
CA GLN A 28 -8.62 -8.92 -1.71
C GLN A 28 -10.07 -8.88 -1.22
N VAL A 29 -10.32 -8.38 0.00
CA VAL A 29 -11.68 -8.22 0.51
C VAL A 29 -12.46 -7.21 -0.35
N ARG A 30 -11.82 -6.08 -0.69
CA ARG A 30 -12.44 -5.04 -1.53
C ARG A 30 -12.65 -5.45 -2.98
N SER A 31 -11.76 -6.27 -3.56
CA SER A 31 -11.94 -6.78 -4.93
C SER A 31 -13.15 -7.70 -5.07
N ARG A 32 -13.63 -8.27 -3.96
CA ARG A 32 -14.87 -9.03 -3.85
C ARG A 32 -16.12 -8.16 -3.62
N GLY A 33 -15.98 -6.84 -3.56
CA GLY A 33 -17.07 -5.89 -3.32
C GLY A 33 -17.45 -5.69 -1.86
N PHE A 34 -16.61 -6.14 -0.91
CA PHE A 34 -16.85 -5.98 0.53
C PHE A 34 -16.07 -4.81 1.12
N THR A 35 -16.55 -4.26 2.23
CA THR A 35 -15.86 -3.21 2.94
C THR A 35 -14.84 -3.81 3.90
N LEU A 36 -13.68 -3.18 3.99
CA LEU A 36 -12.71 -3.42 5.05
C LEU A 36 -12.10 -2.06 5.41
N LYS A 37 -12.16 -1.70 6.69
CA LYS A 37 -11.60 -0.46 7.22
C LYS A 37 -10.62 -0.82 8.32
N ILE A 38 -9.38 -0.35 8.19
CA ILE A 38 -8.42 -0.40 9.29
C ILE A 38 -8.86 0.63 10.33
N THR A 39 -8.98 0.21 11.58
CA THR A 39 -9.37 1.08 12.70
C THR A 39 -8.19 1.36 13.62
N GLU A 40 -7.23 0.43 13.72
CA GLU A 40 -6.03 0.65 14.52
C GLU A 40 -4.81 -0.12 14.00
N GLY A 41 -3.63 0.45 14.18
CA GLY A 41 -2.33 -0.15 13.88
C GLY A 41 -1.36 0.09 15.03
N TYR A 42 -0.22 0.71 14.78
CA TYR A 42 0.70 1.12 15.83
C TYR A 42 0.02 2.00 16.88
N ARG A 43 0.28 1.69 18.15
CA ARG A 43 -0.24 2.42 19.31
C ARG A 43 0.93 2.88 20.19
N PRO A 44 1.19 4.19 20.32
CA PRO A 44 2.25 4.66 21.20
C PRO A 44 1.94 4.29 22.66
N VAL A 45 2.96 4.23 23.51
CA VAL A 45 2.77 3.84 24.92
C VAL A 45 1.94 4.89 25.67
N GLY A 46 2.23 6.18 25.47
CA GLY A 46 1.64 7.27 26.24
C GLY A 46 2.24 7.39 27.65
N VAL A 47 1.50 8.01 28.57
CA VAL A 47 1.89 8.15 29.99
C VAL A 47 0.83 7.55 30.92
N PRO A 48 1.20 7.12 32.15
CA PRO A 48 0.25 6.51 33.09
C PRO A 48 -1.02 7.31 33.36
N ALA A 49 -0.97 8.64 33.29
CA ALA A 49 -2.14 9.50 33.47
C ALA A 49 -3.20 9.34 32.37
N ASP A 50 -2.82 8.89 31.17
CA ASP A 50 -3.74 8.73 30.04
C ASP A 50 -4.83 7.68 30.32
N GLN A 51 -4.63 6.78 31.28
CA GLN A 51 -5.64 5.81 31.69
C GLN A 51 -6.91 6.46 32.28
N TYR A 52 -6.83 7.71 32.72
CA TYR A 52 -7.98 8.45 33.26
C TYR A 52 -8.61 9.39 32.22
N VAL A 53 -8.03 9.50 31.03
CA VAL A 53 -8.55 10.34 29.95
C VAL A 53 -9.76 9.64 29.32
N LEU A 54 -10.85 10.41 29.11
CA LEU A 54 -12.12 9.91 28.55
C LEU A 54 -12.26 10.13 27.04
N VAL A 55 -11.41 10.98 26.45
CA VAL A 55 -11.45 11.34 25.04
C VAL A 55 -10.07 11.14 24.45
N GLU A 56 -9.93 10.25 23.45
CA GLU A 56 -8.62 9.83 22.92
C GLU A 56 -7.74 10.99 22.43
N SER A 57 -8.35 12.04 21.86
CA SER A 57 -7.61 13.20 21.34
C SER A 57 -6.99 14.07 22.44
N LYS A 58 -7.34 13.82 23.71
CA LYS A 58 -6.80 14.53 24.88
C LYS A 58 -5.66 13.78 25.58
N THR A 59 -5.21 12.66 25.04
CA THR A 59 -4.09 11.93 25.63
C THR A 59 -2.76 12.63 25.33
N SER A 60 -1.69 12.24 26.04
CA SER A 60 -0.34 12.77 25.86
C SER A 60 0.24 12.63 24.44
N THR A 61 -0.36 11.78 23.61
CA THR A 61 0.08 11.49 22.24
C THR A 61 -0.91 11.99 21.19
N GLY A 62 -1.99 12.67 21.61
CA GLY A 62 -3.00 13.24 20.72
C GLY A 62 -3.93 12.22 20.05
N GLY A 63 -3.96 10.97 20.54
CA GLY A 63 -4.82 9.91 20.01
C GLY A 63 -4.88 8.67 20.90
N SER A 64 -5.43 7.57 20.36
CA SER A 64 -5.44 6.28 21.07
C SER A 64 -4.02 5.81 21.40
N ASN A 65 -3.75 5.56 22.69
CA ASN A 65 -2.48 5.05 23.18
C ASN A 65 -2.68 3.90 24.19
N GLN A 66 -1.59 3.20 24.54
CA GLN A 66 -1.71 1.97 25.33
C GLN A 66 -2.27 2.23 26.73
N TRP A 67 -1.83 3.30 27.40
CA TRP A 67 -2.39 3.70 28.70
C TRP A 67 -3.87 4.09 28.62
N PHE A 68 -4.28 4.78 27.56
CA PHE A 68 -5.69 5.10 27.32
C PHE A 68 -6.54 3.84 27.15
N GLN A 69 -6.12 2.87 26.33
CA GLN A 69 -6.85 1.61 26.14
C GLN A 69 -6.90 0.76 27.41
N TRP A 70 -5.82 0.73 28.19
CA TRP A 70 -5.81 0.10 29.52
C TRP A 70 -6.83 0.76 30.46
N GLY A 71 -6.92 2.08 30.43
CA GLY A 71 -7.95 2.84 31.14
C GLY A 71 -9.37 2.47 30.71
N ARG A 72 -9.63 2.38 29.40
CA ARG A 72 -10.92 1.94 28.84
C ARG A 72 -11.31 0.56 29.34
N MET A 73 -10.36 -0.38 29.39
CA MET A 73 -10.60 -1.73 29.92
C MET A 73 -11.02 -1.68 31.38
N ASN A 74 -10.29 -0.94 32.23
CA ASN A 74 -10.61 -0.80 33.65
C ASN A 74 -11.97 -0.13 33.92
N ARG A 75 -12.47 0.65 32.96
CA ARG A 75 -13.81 1.28 33.01
C ARG A 75 -14.91 0.43 32.34
N GLY A 76 -14.58 -0.73 31.77
CA GLY A 76 -15.54 -1.59 31.07
C GLY A 76 -15.96 -1.09 29.68
N GLU A 77 -15.18 -0.21 29.05
CA GLU A 77 -15.47 0.38 27.73
C GLU A 77 -14.87 -0.43 26.55
N THR A 78 -14.03 -1.41 26.85
CA THR A 78 -13.46 -2.39 25.91
C THR A 78 -13.26 -3.72 26.65
N PRO A 79 -13.42 -4.88 25.99
CA PRO A 79 -13.35 -6.18 26.69
C PRO A 79 -11.96 -6.48 27.25
N GLU A 80 -10.90 -6.09 26.54
CA GLU A 80 -9.53 -6.40 26.90
C GLU A 80 -8.57 -5.26 26.47
N ALA A 81 -7.46 -5.15 27.19
CA ALA A 81 -6.31 -4.35 26.81
C ALA A 81 -5.06 -4.97 27.42
N ALA A 82 -3.97 -5.06 26.65
CA ALA A 82 -2.69 -5.48 27.19
C ALA A 82 -2.10 -4.40 28.10
N TYR A 83 -1.35 -4.81 29.14
CA TYR A 83 -0.65 -3.87 29.99
C TYR A 83 0.27 -2.96 29.16
N PRO A 84 0.31 -1.63 29.42
CA PRO A 84 1.11 -0.71 28.63
C PRO A 84 2.58 -1.13 28.53
N GLY A 85 3.10 -1.18 27.30
CA GLY A 85 4.43 -1.67 26.96
C GLY A 85 4.49 -3.12 26.46
N THR A 86 3.43 -3.93 26.65
CA THR A 86 3.41 -5.34 26.21
C THR A 86 2.57 -5.56 24.95
N SER A 87 1.70 -4.61 24.60
CA SER A 87 0.79 -4.71 23.46
C SER A 87 1.53 -4.90 22.12
N PRO A 88 1.08 -5.82 21.24
CA PRO A 88 1.61 -5.94 19.88
C PRO A 88 1.33 -4.70 19.02
N HIS A 89 0.27 -3.94 19.30
CA HIS A 89 0.08 -2.61 18.70
C HIS A 89 1.22 -1.66 19.08
N GLY A 90 1.80 -1.79 20.28
CA GLY A 90 2.99 -1.06 20.70
C GLY A 90 4.24 -1.35 19.87
N ARG A 91 4.21 -2.41 19.07
CA ARG A 91 5.27 -2.82 18.14
C ARG A 91 4.83 -2.72 16.67
N GLY A 92 3.62 -2.24 16.38
CA GLY A 92 3.09 -2.25 15.01
C GLY A 92 2.96 -3.66 14.43
N GLU A 93 2.76 -4.66 15.30
CA GLU A 93 2.68 -6.09 14.98
C GLU A 93 1.24 -6.62 15.01
N ALA A 94 0.26 -5.74 15.23
CA ALA A 94 -1.14 -6.07 15.18
C ALA A 94 -1.94 -5.03 14.41
N VAL A 95 -3.11 -5.44 13.95
CA VAL A 95 -4.10 -4.62 13.24
C VAL A 95 -5.47 -4.86 13.84
N ASP A 96 -6.21 -3.77 14.02
CA ASP A 96 -7.65 -3.82 14.27
C ASP A 96 -8.37 -3.31 13.04
N TRP A 97 -9.44 -4.00 12.65
CA TRP A 97 -10.21 -3.68 11.45
C TRP A 97 -11.69 -4.05 11.56
N ASP A 98 -12.50 -3.34 10.80
CA ASP A 98 -13.93 -3.59 10.63
C ASP A 98 -14.21 -4.06 9.18
N THR A 99 -15.20 -4.93 9.03
CA THR A 99 -15.65 -5.43 7.72
C THR A 99 -17.12 -5.80 7.76
N ASN A 100 -17.82 -5.59 6.64
CA ASN A 100 -19.18 -6.12 6.47
C ASN A 100 -19.22 -7.61 6.08
N ASN A 101 -18.08 -8.27 5.87
CA ASN A 101 -18.02 -9.70 5.57
C ASN A 101 -16.83 -10.39 6.26
N MET A 102 -17.13 -10.93 7.45
CA MET A 102 -16.17 -11.62 8.31
C MET A 102 -15.59 -12.88 7.66
N ALA A 103 -16.41 -13.63 6.90
CA ALA A 103 -15.96 -14.88 6.28
C ALA A 103 -14.88 -14.64 5.24
N VAL A 104 -15.10 -13.65 4.36
CA VAL A 104 -14.14 -13.29 3.31
C VAL A 104 -12.87 -12.67 3.89
N ARG A 105 -13.00 -11.83 4.93
CA ARG A 105 -11.82 -11.32 5.64
C ARG A 105 -11.01 -12.45 6.27
N SER A 106 -11.65 -13.39 6.97
CA SER A 106 -10.97 -14.53 7.60
C SER A 106 -10.28 -15.44 6.57
N GLU A 107 -10.90 -15.65 5.41
CA GLU A 107 -10.27 -16.38 4.29
C GLU A 107 -8.94 -15.72 3.88
N TYR A 108 -8.96 -14.43 3.59
CA TYR A 108 -7.78 -13.70 3.14
C TYR A 108 -6.75 -13.47 4.24
N MET A 109 -7.17 -13.29 5.50
CA MET A 109 -6.27 -13.31 6.65
C MET A 109 -5.47 -14.61 6.70
N ARG A 110 -6.15 -15.76 6.62
CA ARG A 110 -5.51 -17.08 6.63
C ARG A 110 -4.51 -17.22 5.48
N LEU A 111 -4.88 -16.80 4.26
CA LEU A 111 -3.97 -16.82 3.11
C LEU A 111 -2.74 -15.93 3.33
N ALA A 112 -2.91 -14.80 4.00
CA ALA A 112 -1.83 -13.89 4.33
C ALA A 112 -1.02 -14.29 5.58
N GLY A 113 -1.31 -15.43 6.22
CA GLY A 113 -0.65 -15.87 7.45
C GLY A 113 -1.00 -15.00 8.67
N LEU A 114 -2.14 -14.32 8.63
CA LEU A 114 -2.71 -13.55 9.73
C LEU A 114 -3.80 -14.38 10.43
N GLY A 115 -3.93 -14.20 11.73
CA GLY A 115 -4.92 -14.89 12.55
C GLY A 115 -5.44 -14.00 13.67
N GLN A 116 -6.64 -14.33 14.15
CA GLN A 116 -7.20 -13.74 15.36
C GLN A 116 -6.43 -14.31 16.56
N THR A 117 -5.68 -13.45 17.24
CA THR A 117 -4.83 -13.84 18.37
C THR A 117 -5.51 -13.67 19.73
N ILE A 118 -6.67 -13.00 19.78
CA ILE A 118 -7.47 -12.78 20.99
C ILE A 118 -8.91 -13.21 20.69
N ALA A 119 -9.39 -14.26 21.36
CA ALA A 119 -10.65 -14.94 21.02
C ALA A 119 -11.90 -14.05 21.16
N SER A 120 -11.89 -13.10 22.10
CA SER A 120 -12.96 -12.13 22.34
C SER A 120 -12.99 -10.99 21.31
N GLU A 121 -11.89 -10.78 20.58
CA GLU A 121 -11.71 -9.62 19.70
C GLU A 121 -11.69 -10.04 18.24
N SER A 122 -12.89 -10.19 17.66
CA SER A 122 -13.00 -10.58 16.25
C SER A 122 -12.43 -9.54 15.29
N TRP A 123 -12.20 -8.30 15.72
CA TRP A 123 -11.56 -7.25 14.93
C TRP A 123 -10.02 -7.32 14.97
N HIS A 124 -9.44 -8.03 15.93
CA HIS A 124 -8.00 -8.04 16.18
C HIS A 124 -7.29 -9.14 15.39
N ALA A 125 -6.15 -8.82 14.79
CA ALA A 125 -5.32 -9.80 14.11
C ALA A 125 -3.82 -9.48 14.20
N ALA A 126 -3.02 -10.55 14.16
CA ALA A 126 -1.56 -10.47 14.06
C ALA A 126 -1.02 -11.60 13.17
N ILE A 127 0.30 -11.58 12.90
CA ILE A 127 0.97 -12.64 12.14
C ILE A 127 1.03 -13.91 13.00
N VAL A 128 0.49 -15.00 12.48
CA VAL A 128 0.51 -16.33 13.14
C VAL A 128 1.33 -17.36 12.37
N GLY A 129 1.75 -17.03 11.14
CA GLY A 129 2.56 -17.92 10.31
C GLY A 129 3.00 -17.30 8.99
N PRO A 130 3.72 -18.06 8.16
CA PRO A 130 4.07 -17.62 6.81
C PRO A 130 2.81 -17.46 5.93
N PRO A 131 2.82 -16.57 4.92
CA PRO A 131 1.76 -16.52 3.94
C PRO A 131 1.65 -17.83 3.17
N LEU A 132 0.43 -18.22 2.82
CA LEU A 132 0.14 -19.40 1.98
C LEU A 132 0.08 -19.04 0.48
N VAL A 133 0.24 -17.75 0.17
CA VAL A 133 0.20 -17.20 -1.18
C VAL A 133 1.38 -16.25 -1.38
N ASN A 134 1.75 -16.01 -2.63
CA ASN A 134 2.75 -14.99 -2.93
C ASN A 134 2.13 -13.60 -2.70
N ILE A 135 2.62 -12.89 -1.69
CA ILE A 135 2.27 -11.48 -1.45
C ILE A 135 3.46 -10.62 -1.92
N PRO A 136 3.29 -9.74 -2.91
CA PRO A 136 4.39 -8.93 -3.45
C PRO A 136 5.11 -8.14 -2.34
N GLU A 137 6.46 -8.14 -2.34
CA GLU A 137 7.26 -7.46 -1.30
C GLU A 137 6.96 -5.96 -1.23
N GLU A 138 6.69 -5.33 -2.37
CA GLU A 138 6.33 -3.91 -2.46
C GLU A 138 4.81 -3.67 -2.56
N GLY A 139 4.01 -4.57 -1.97
CA GLY A 139 2.55 -4.44 -1.76
C GLY A 139 1.91 -3.38 -2.65
N GLY A 140 1.71 -3.73 -3.93
CA GLY A 140 1.62 -2.82 -5.06
C GLY A 140 0.98 -1.48 -4.75
N PHE A 141 1.70 -0.40 -5.10
CA PHE A 141 1.35 1.02 -5.03
C PHE A 141 -0.12 1.37 -5.33
N LEU A 142 -0.81 0.53 -6.09
CA LEU A 142 -2.22 0.65 -6.47
C LEU A 142 -3.25 0.28 -5.39
N MET A 143 -2.89 -0.51 -4.39
CA MET A 143 -3.86 -1.11 -3.46
C MET A 143 -4.10 -0.30 -2.18
N ALA A 144 -3.44 0.87 -2.04
CA ALA A 144 -3.56 1.78 -0.89
C ALA A 144 -4.44 3.00 -1.14
N LEU A 145 -5.04 3.11 -2.33
CA LEU A 145 -5.85 4.26 -2.73
C LEU A 145 -7.32 4.01 -2.37
N THR A 146 -7.97 5.01 -1.77
CA THR A 146 -9.43 5.05 -1.59
C THR A 146 -10.15 4.98 -2.94
N ASP A 147 -11.45 4.65 -2.96
CA ASP A 147 -12.21 4.62 -4.22
C ASP A 147 -12.17 5.97 -4.96
N ALA A 148 -12.11 7.08 -4.22
CA ALA A 148 -11.94 8.42 -4.80
C ALA A 148 -10.57 8.60 -5.45
N GLU A 149 -9.49 8.15 -4.80
CA GLU A 149 -8.14 8.21 -5.35
C GLU A 149 -7.93 7.22 -6.50
N GLN A 150 -8.54 6.03 -6.44
CA GLN A 150 -8.55 5.09 -7.56
C GLN A 150 -9.35 5.62 -8.75
N ASN A 151 -10.49 6.28 -8.51
CA ASN A 151 -11.29 6.88 -9.59
C ASN A 151 -10.61 8.10 -10.19
N LYS A 152 -9.93 8.91 -9.37
CA LYS A 152 -9.06 9.99 -9.84
C LYS A 152 -7.90 9.41 -10.65
N LEU A 153 -7.20 8.41 -10.15
CA LEU A 153 -6.11 7.75 -10.87
C LEU A 153 -6.61 7.10 -12.17
N LYS A 154 -7.78 6.45 -12.17
CA LYS A 154 -8.41 5.91 -13.39
C LYS A 154 -8.77 7.02 -14.37
N SER A 155 -9.28 8.16 -13.92
CA SER A 155 -9.57 9.32 -14.75
C SER A 155 -8.30 9.92 -15.33
N ASP A 156 -7.25 10.08 -14.51
CA ASP A 156 -5.94 10.58 -14.90
C ASP A 156 -5.28 9.60 -15.89
N VAL A 157 -5.38 8.29 -15.66
CA VAL A 157 -4.94 7.23 -16.58
C VAL A 157 -5.76 7.23 -17.87
N VAL A 158 -7.07 7.49 -17.83
CA VAL A 158 -7.90 7.61 -19.04
C VAL A 158 -7.55 8.89 -19.82
N ALA A 159 -7.25 9.99 -19.14
CA ALA A 159 -6.76 11.22 -19.75
C ALA A 159 -5.37 11.01 -20.39
N ILE A 160 -4.47 10.31 -19.70
CA ILE A 160 -3.17 9.87 -20.22
C ILE A 160 -3.38 8.90 -21.40
N LYS A 161 -4.32 7.95 -21.31
CA LYS A 161 -4.65 6.99 -22.38
C LYS A 161 -5.15 7.64 -23.67
N LYS A 162 -5.85 8.79 -23.56
CA LYS A 162 -6.25 9.58 -24.72
C LYS A 162 -5.05 10.27 -25.42
N ILE A 163 -3.89 10.32 -24.77
CA ILE A 163 -2.62 10.82 -25.30
C ILE A 163 -1.70 9.65 -25.76
N THR A 164 -1.92 8.41 -25.31
CA THR A 164 -0.93 7.33 -25.39
C THR A 164 -0.96 6.53 -26.69
N GLY A 165 -0.05 6.88 -27.61
CA GLY A 165 0.49 5.97 -28.62
C GLY A 165 1.87 5.43 -28.25
N PHE A 166 2.14 5.21 -26.95
CA PHE A 166 3.50 4.92 -26.49
C PHE A 166 4.06 3.62 -27.06
N ARG A 167 5.26 3.69 -27.62
CA ARG A 167 6.08 2.54 -28.04
C ARG A 167 7.19 2.30 -27.04
N LEU A 168 7.55 1.04 -26.80
CA LEU A 168 8.68 0.68 -25.95
C LEU A 168 9.89 0.33 -26.79
N LEU A 169 10.99 1.04 -26.57
CA LEU A 169 12.26 0.84 -27.28
C LEU A 169 13.35 0.46 -26.30
N ARG A 170 14.12 -0.58 -26.62
CA ARG A 170 15.32 -0.98 -25.88
C ARG A 170 16.56 -0.62 -26.67
N ASN A 171 17.49 0.08 -26.02
CA ASN A 171 18.82 0.35 -26.57
C ASN A 171 19.62 -0.95 -26.60
N GLU A 172 20.06 -1.37 -27.79
CA GLU A 172 20.85 -2.59 -27.96
C GLU A 172 22.21 -2.55 -27.24
N GLN A 173 22.84 -1.37 -27.09
CA GLN A 173 24.15 -1.22 -26.46
C GLN A 173 24.07 -1.15 -24.94
N THR A 174 23.11 -0.39 -24.39
CA THR A 174 23.01 -0.16 -22.93
C THR A 174 22.01 -1.09 -22.25
N GLY A 175 21.11 -1.72 -23.00
CA GLY A 175 20.00 -2.51 -22.47
C GLY A 175 18.87 -1.68 -21.84
N GLU A 176 19.02 -0.35 -21.81
CA GLU A 176 18.04 0.56 -21.23
C GLU A 176 16.75 0.59 -22.03
N THR A 177 15.62 0.71 -21.33
CA THR A 177 14.29 0.73 -21.94
C THR A 177 13.68 2.11 -21.80
N TYR A 178 13.10 2.60 -22.90
CA TYR A 178 12.45 3.89 -22.98
C TYR A 178 11.02 3.67 -23.48
N ALA A 179 10.07 4.48 -23.03
CA ALA A 179 8.83 4.64 -23.79
C ALA A 179 8.77 6.00 -24.47
N VAL A 180 8.28 5.95 -25.69
CA VAL A 180 8.29 7.06 -26.63
C VAL A 180 6.85 7.35 -27.00
N ASN A 181 6.41 8.59 -26.84
CA ASN A 181 5.14 9.06 -27.34
C ASN A 181 5.33 9.75 -28.70
N PRO A 182 5.03 9.07 -29.81
CA PRO A 182 5.17 9.66 -31.13
C PRO A 182 4.18 10.79 -31.41
N ILE A 183 3.06 10.86 -30.66
CA ILE A 183 2.00 11.87 -30.85
C ILE A 183 2.33 13.14 -30.05
N ALA A 184 2.81 12.98 -28.82
CA ALA A 184 3.16 14.09 -27.93
C ALA A 184 4.61 14.56 -28.04
N GLY A 185 5.41 13.93 -28.91
CA GLY A 185 6.79 14.35 -29.15
C GLY A 185 7.78 14.06 -28.00
N GLY A 186 7.43 13.20 -27.04
CA GLY A 186 8.20 13.01 -25.81
C GLY A 186 8.73 11.59 -25.63
N TYR A 187 9.76 11.44 -24.80
CA TYR A 187 10.22 10.13 -24.32
C TYR A 187 10.56 10.17 -22.84
N TRP A 188 10.50 9.00 -22.21
CA TRP A 188 10.88 8.81 -20.80
C TRP A 188 11.77 7.57 -20.64
N HIS A 189 12.68 7.59 -19.68
CA HIS A 189 13.49 6.41 -19.33
C HIS A 189 12.74 5.54 -18.32
N ILE A 190 12.74 4.22 -18.53
CA ILE A 190 12.16 3.23 -17.61
C ILE A 190 13.29 2.66 -16.74
N PRO A 191 13.39 3.06 -15.46
CA PRO A 191 14.57 2.81 -14.64
C PRO A 191 14.74 1.36 -14.20
N SER A 192 13.69 0.52 -14.32
CA SER A 192 13.76 -0.88 -13.92
C SER A 192 12.63 -1.73 -14.53
N PRO A 193 12.78 -3.07 -14.57
CA PRO A 193 11.68 -3.98 -14.93
C PRO A 193 10.45 -3.84 -14.02
N ALA A 194 10.64 -3.51 -12.74
CA ALA A 194 9.55 -3.24 -11.81
C ALA A 194 8.75 -1.98 -12.19
N ALA A 195 9.44 -0.93 -12.64
CA ALA A 195 8.78 0.29 -13.14
C ALA A 195 7.97 -0.01 -14.42
N LEU A 196 8.53 -0.79 -15.35
CA LEU A 196 7.82 -1.25 -16.55
C LEU A 196 6.54 -2.02 -16.20
N SER A 197 6.65 -3.02 -15.33
CA SER A 197 5.50 -3.84 -14.90
C SER A 197 4.41 -2.97 -14.26
N SER A 198 4.80 -2.01 -13.42
CA SER A 198 3.87 -1.12 -12.73
C SER A 198 3.11 -0.22 -13.71
N LEU A 199 3.82 0.38 -14.67
CA LEU A 199 3.22 1.26 -15.68
C LEU A 199 2.35 0.49 -16.69
N ASN A 200 2.70 -0.76 -17.00
CA ASN A 200 1.86 -1.65 -17.81
C ASN A 200 0.57 -2.07 -17.09
N MET A 201 0.65 -2.43 -15.81
CA MET A 201 -0.54 -2.73 -14.99
C MET A 201 -1.50 -1.54 -14.90
N LEU A 202 -0.96 -0.31 -14.92
CA LEU A 202 -1.74 0.92 -15.00
C LEU A 202 -2.32 1.18 -16.40
N GLY A 203 -1.90 0.40 -17.41
CA GLY A 203 -2.27 0.59 -18.80
C GLY A 203 -1.75 1.91 -19.38
N ILE A 204 -0.66 2.45 -18.82
CA ILE A 204 -0.04 3.69 -19.31
C ILE A 204 0.88 3.39 -20.51
N ILE A 205 1.58 2.24 -20.46
CA ILE A 205 2.45 1.76 -21.55
C ILE A 205 2.19 0.28 -21.87
N PRO A 206 2.62 -0.19 -23.06
CA PRO A 206 2.60 -1.61 -23.41
C PRO A 206 3.40 -2.50 -22.46
N GLY A 207 3.25 -3.82 -22.62
CA GLY A 207 3.95 -4.80 -21.78
C GLY A 207 5.37 -5.06 -22.25
N ALA A 208 6.12 -5.86 -21.50
CA ALA A 208 7.50 -6.22 -21.85
C ALA A 208 7.59 -6.99 -23.19
N ASP A 209 6.50 -7.63 -23.60
CA ASP A 209 6.31 -8.32 -24.88
C ASP A 209 6.28 -7.37 -26.09
N ALA A 210 5.97 -6.09 -25.85
CA ALA A 210 5.93 -5.04 -26.88
C ALA A 210 7.23 -4.22 -26.98
N ILE A 211 8.31 -4.66 -26.32
CA ILE A 211 9.61 -3.98 -26.41
C ILE A 211 10.27 -4.30 -27.75
N GLU A 212 10.54 -3.26 -28.52
CA GLU A 212 11.33 -3.34 -29.74
C GLU A 212 12.80 -3.00 -29.44
N THR A 213 13.73 -3.88 -29.81
CA THR A 213 15.16 -3.58 -29.71
C THR A 213 15.59 -2.72 -30.89
N VAL A 214 16.28 -1.63 -30.62
CA VAL A 214 16.71 -0.66 -31.64
C VAL A 214 18.22 -0.46 -31.57
N HIS A 215 18.86 -0.47 -32.73
CA HIS A 215 20.29 -0.16 -32.86
C HIS A 215 20.59 1.24 -32.30
N LYS A 216 21.70 1.39 -31.59
CA LYS A 216 22.08 2.63 -30.88
C LYS A 216 22.01 3.91 -31.73
N ASP A 217 22.43 3.84 -32.98
CA ASP A 217 22.50 5.01 -33.87
C ASP A 217 21.10 5.46 -34.33
N ASN A 218 20.16 4.51 -34.43
CA ASN A 218 18.76 4.81 -34.76
C ASN A 218 18.02 5.40 -33.55
N LEU A 219 18.34 4.94 -32.34
CA LEU A 219 17.74 5.44 -31.11
C LEU A 219 18.14 6.91 -30.83
N ALA A 220 19.42 7.24 -31.06
CA ALA A 220 19.93 8.60 -30.92
C ALA A 220 19.27 9.56 -31.91
N TRP A 221 19.10 9.14 -33.17
CA TRP A 221 18.38 9.90 -34.19
C TRP A 221 16.89 10.07 -33.87
N MET A 222 16.22 9.02 -33.37
CA MET A 222 14.83 9.11 -32.95
C MET A 222 14.65 10.11 -31.79
N PHE A 223 15.54 10.08 -30.79
CA PHE A 223 15.48 11.03 -29.67
C PHE A 223 15.79 12.47 -30.08
N SER A 224 16.64 12.70 -31.10
CA SER A 224 16.83 14.06 -31.63
C SER A 224 15.57 14.61 -32.29
N VAL A 225 14.82 13.77 -33.02
CA VAL A 225 13.53 14.16 -33.62
C VAL A 225 12.49 14.49 -32.55
N TYR A 226 12.44 13.74 -31.45
CA TYR A 226 11.50 14.00 -30.36
C TYR A 226 11.85 15.26 -29.55
N ARG A 227 13.14 15.55 -29.31
CA ARG A 227 13.55 16.81 -28.68
C ARG A 227 13.11 18.06 -29.46
N GLU A 228 13.01 17.98 -30.78
CA GLU A 228 12.57 19.09 -31.62
C GLU A 228 11.03 19.31 -31.61
N LEU A 229 10.25 18.34 -31.13
CA LEU A 229 8.77 18.36 -31.14
C LEU A 229 8.12 18.84 -29.82
N GLY A 230 8.91 19.18 -28.80
CA GLY A 230 8.48 19.95 -27.63
C GLY A 230 8.34 19.16 -26.33
N THR A 231 8.95 19.68 -25.26
CA THR A 231 8.61 19.34 -23.86
C THR A 231 7.40 20.17 -23.43
N PRO A 232 6.26 19.58 -23.06
CA PRO A 232 5.34 20.23 -22.15
C PRO A 232 5.89 20.06 -20.73
N GLU A 233 6.02 21.17 -20.01
CA GLU A 233 6.38 21.27 -18.60
C GLU A 233 5.60 20.32 -17.68
#